data_AF-A0A3L8SVY2-F1
#
_entry.id   AF-A0A3L8SVY2-F1
#
_cell.length_a   1.000
_cell.length_b   1.000
_cell.length_c   1.000
_cell.angle_alpha   90.00
_cell.angle_beta   90.00
_cell.angle_gamma   90.00
#
_symmetry.space_group_name_H-M   'P 1'
#
loop_
_entity.id
_entity.type
_entity.pdbx_description
1 polymer ?
#
loop_
_entity_poly.entity_id
_entity_poly.type
_entity_poly.pdbx_seq_one_letter_code
_entity_poly.pdbx_strand_id
1 'polypeptide(L)'
;PDFDKDFLADFTLQNKKKFSTYVVASGHQYGAEEGFFHYFFKMCWLGETPVIPVFGDGNNVIPTIHIRDLAIVLQNVADHRPVFQYVLAVDTSMHTLGELVKCISKNIGPGRIEKVPKENAFLSKELTQMQVDMLFVNLRMKSIYLKDNFNIKWFAEAGLIENIAQVVMEYKQARGLLPLKICIHGPPGSGKSTIAKELCKHYKLHYVGINDVISEKIADLEKIVAKEPDKVEEEVEREGEEEGEGEGEGEGEDLVEEEEGENVEAAKELLDAIKENMQQNKGHLGDEYRIKIMKEKLMSVPCRNQGYVLDGFPETYEQARDLFKEDNEAEEEEEKAIDKMPKFNQIIIPEFIFSLTASDEFLIDRIIKLPESEVAGTHYTEDQFLQILQHFRKINTDDVTVLNYFDELEIHPQFIDIAVYEDSENILTLSKIIKDIGEPRNYGLTDEEKEALERQAAEERLVKEAEEKAEQKCKEDKEREERMARWEEWNKQQEEVKKQEEELLEAQSVPLRNYLMKNVMPTLMQGINECCRIRPDDPVNFLAEYLFKNSPDIDWNKR
;
A
#
# COMPACT_ATOMS: atom_id res chain seq x y z
N PRO A 1 28.92 10.08 -2.06
CA PRO A 1 30.07 10.97 -2.29
C PRO A 1 31.07 10.81 -1.15
N ASP A 2 31.72 9.64 -1.13
CA ASP A 2 32.80 9.30 -0.23
C ASP A 2 34.08 9.96 -0.75
N PHE A 3 34.17 11.27 -0.57
CA PHE A 3 35.46 11.94 -0.65
C PHE A 3 36.25 11.50 0.59
N ASP A 4 37.00 10.42 0.40
CA ASP A 4 38.03 9.84 1.25
C ASP A 4 38.46 10.73 2.42
N LYS A 5 37.88 10.45 3.60
CA LYS A 5 38.39 10.96 4.88
C LYS A 5 39.88 10.64 5.04
N ASP A 6 40.31 9.49 4.52
CA ASP A 6 41.69 9.04 4.56
C ASP A 6 42.61 9.85 3.63
N PHE A 7 42.12 10.24 2.45
CA PHE A 7 42.87 11.10 1.53
C PHE A 7 43.06 12.51 2.09
N LEU A 8 42.02 13.09 2.70
CA LEU A 8 42.14 14.39 3.38
C LEU A 8 43.05 14.31 4.61
N ALA A 9 43.01 13.21 5.37
CA ALA A 9 43.88 13.00 6.53
C ALA A 9 45.36 12.89 6.11
N ASP A 10 45.67 12.11 5.09
CA ASP A 10 47.03 11.95 4.58
C ASP A 10 47.56 13.23 3.91
N PHE A 11 46.72 13.94 3.15
CA PHE A 11 47.10 15.17 2.46
C PHE A 11 47.29 16.36 3.42
N THR A 12 46.52 16.42 4.51
CA THR A 12 46.70 17.43 5.57
C THR A 12 47.91 17.13 6.46
N LEU A 13 48.25 15.87 6.71
CA LEU A 13 49.48 15.50 7.43
C LEU A 13 50.75 15.96 6.71
N GLN A 14 50.77 15.89 5.38
CA GLN A 14 51.91 16.30 4.56
C GLN A 14 52.00 17.82 4.35
N ASN A 15 50.89 18.56 4.48
CA ASN A 15 50.79 19.99 4.19
C ASN A 15 50.32 20.85 5.38
N LYS A 16 50.70 20.51 6.62
CA LYS A 16 50.30 21.20 7.88
C LYS A 16 50.48 22.73 7.92
N LYS A 17 51.25 23.34 7.00
CA LYS A 17 51.49 24.79 6.93
C LYS A 17 50.65 25.54 5.88
N LYS A 18 49.87 24.85 5.05
CA LYS A 18 49.10 25.48 3.95
C LYS A 18 47.59 25.55 4.19
N PHE A 19 47.05 24.71 5.06
CA PHE A 19 45.62 24.66 5.38
C PHE A 19 45.40 24.69 6.89
N SER A 20 44.48 25.54 7.34
CA SER A 20 43.95 25.55 8.71
C SER A 20 42.75 24.62 8.77
N THR A 21 42.86 23.50 9.50
CA THR A 21 41.76 22.56 9.68
C THR A 21 40.96 22.91 10.93
N TYR A 22 39.64 22.98 10.79
CA TYR A 22 38.69 23.14 11.87
C TYR A 22 37.77 21.92 11.90
N VAL A 23 37.55 21.36 13.09
CA VAL A 23 36.64 20.25 13.33
C VAL A 23 35.44 20.79 14.10
N VAL A 24 34.27 20.75 13.47
CA VAL A 24 33.01 21.10 14.10
C VAL A 24 32.28 19.81 14.45
N ALA A 25 32.17 19.51 15.74
CA ALA A 25 31.41 18.37 16.23
C ALA A 25 29.96 18.81 16.44
N SER A 26 29.02 18.29 15.64
CA SER A 26 27.60 18.59 15.79
C SER A 26 26.91 17.61 16.73
N GLY A 27 25.89 18.07 17.44
CA GLY A 27 24.87 17.20 18.01
C GLY A 27 24.03 16.49 16.93
N HIS A 28 23.00 15.77 17.36
CA HIS A 28 22.01 15.16 16.47
C HIS A 28 21.25 16.24 15.71
N GLN A 29 21.24 16.12 14.40
CA GLN A 29 20.68 17.15 13.52
C GLN A 29 19.17 16.96 13.37
N TYR A 30 18.41 18.04 13.51
CA TYR A 30 16.97 18.09 13.24
C TYR A 30 16.61 19.31 12.38
N GLY A 31 15.42 19.27 11.75
CA GLY A 31 14.95 20.26 10.77
C GLY A 31 15.02 19.77 9.32
N ALA A 32 14.26 20.42 8.43
CA ALA A 32 14.08 20.06 7.02
C ALA A 32 13.64 18.59 6.76
N GLU A 33 14.54 17.70 6.33
CA GLU A 33 14.20 16.32 5.97
C GLU A 33 14.25 15.33 7.14
N GLU A 34 14.69 15.83 8.31
CA GLU A 34 14.91 15.16 9.58
C GLU A 34 15.72 13.87 9.47
N GLY A 35 16.97 13.86 9.94
CA GLY A 35 17.85 12.70 9.81
C GLY A 35 17.50 11.56 10.76
N PHE A 36 17.84 11.76 12.04
CA PHE A 36 17.67 10.73 13.07
C PHE A 36 16.22 10.58 13.54
N PHE A 37 15.50 11.69 13.70
CA PHE A 37 14.12 11.68 14.19
C PHE A 37 13.10 11.23 13.13
N HIS A 38 13.53 11.05 11.87
CA HIS A 38 12.67 10.63 10.76
C HIS A 38 11.78 9.45 11.10
N TYR A 39 12.35 8.42 11.74
CA TYR A 39 11.64 7.20 12.10
C TYR A 39 10.41 7.51 12.96
N PHE A 40 10.58 8.32 14.00
CA PHE A 40 9.47 8.71 14.87
C PHE A 40 8.47 9.59 14.14
N PHE A 41 8.91 10.57 13.36
CA PHE A 41 8.01 11.42 12.60
C PHE A 41 7.20 10.64 11.55
N LYS A 42 7.82 9.68 10.87
CA LYS A 42 7.16 8.80 9.89
C LYS A 42 6.14 7.88 10.58
N MET A 43 6.51 7.24 11.69
CA MET A 43 5.61 6.41 12.49
C MET A 43 4.41 7.22 13.02
N CYS A 44 4.67 8.41 13.58
CA CYS A 44 3.62 9.32 14.05
C CYS A 44 2.71 9.76 12.90
N TRP A 45 3.30 10.03 11.73
CA TRP A 45 2.57 10.50 10.57
C TRP A 45 1.64 9.42 9.99
N LEU A 46 2.11 8.18 9.87
CA LEU A 46 1.36 7.06 9.32
C LEU A 46 0.22 6.61 10.25
N GLY A 47 0.40 6.77 11.57
CA GLY A 47 -0.66 6.48 12.55
C GLY A 47 -1.03 5.00 12.68
N GLU A 48 -0.20 4.09 12.15
CA GLU A 48 -0.42 2.64 12.17
C GLU A 48 -0.42 2.06 13.59
N THR A 49 0.29 2.70 14.51
CA THR A 49 0.39 2.28 15.92
C THR A 49 -0.24 3.32 16.84
N PRO A 50 -1.16 2.92 17.75
CA PRO A 50 -1.80 3.83 18.70
C PRO A 50 -0.82 4.35 19.77
N VAL A 51 0.34 3.71 19.90
CA VAL A 51 1.38 4.06 20.87
C VAL A 51 2.74 4.02 20.18
N ILE A 52 3.57 5.02 20.44
CA ILE A 52 4.91 5.12 19.82
C ILE A 52 5.97 4.51 20.75
N PRO A 53 6.80 3.58 20.24
CA PRO A 53 7.82 2.92 21.04
C PRO A 53 8.99 3.86 21.35
N VAL A 54 9.33 3.98 22.63
CA VAL A 54 10.58 4.58 23.12
C VAL A 54 11.51 3.44 23.51
N PHE A 55 12.64 3.31 22.84
CA PHE A 55 13.57 2.21 23.08
C PHE A 55 14.38 2.42 24.38
N GLY A 56 14.22 1.50 25.32
CA GLY A 56 14.80 1.58 26.67
C GLY A 56 14.02 2.50 27.60
N ASP A 57 14.70 3.04 28.60
CA ASP A 57 14.06 3.85 29.66
C ASP A 57 13.68 5.26 29.19
N GLY A 58 14.21 5.72 28.05
CA GLY A 58 13.98 7.05 27.48
C GLY A 58 14.70 8.19 28.20
N ASN A 59 15.38 7.92 29.32
CA ASN A 59 16.05 8.91 30.18
C ASN A 59 17.41 9.40 29.62
N ASN A 60 17.80 8.95 28.43
CA ASN A 60 19.05 9.33 27.81
C ASN A 60 18.98 10.74 27.24
N VAL A 61 19.98 11.57 27.59
CA VAL A 61 20.05 12.96 27.11
C VAL A 61 20.75 12.98 25.77
N ILE A 62 20.07 13.52 24.76
CA ILE A 62 20.57 13.57 23.40
C ILE A 62 20.94 15.03 23.08
N PRO A 63 22.22 15.33 22.78
CA PRO A 63 22.59 16.66 22.32
C PRO A 63 22.06 16.85 20.90
N THR A 64 21.30 17.93 20.66
CA THR A 64 20.67 18.24 19.37
C THR A 64 21.17 19.55 18.79
N ILE A 65 21.06 19.72 17.48
CA ILE A 65 21.26 21.00 16.78
C ILE A 65 20.37 21.11 15.55
N HIS A 66 19.77 22.28 15.32
CA HIS A 66 19.01 22.52 14.10
C HIS A 66 19.94 22.67 12.89
N ILE A 67 19.56 22.12 11.72
CA ILE A 67 20.41 22.16 10.51
C ILE A 67 20.76 23.60 10.09
N ARG A 68 19.80 24.54 10.20
CA ARG A 68 20.06 25.96 9.87
C ARG A 68 21.05 26.60 10.85
N ASP A 69 20.98 26.25 12.12
CA ASP A 69 21.89 26.77 13.14
C ASP A 69 23.29 26.19 12.96
N LEU A 70 23.39 24.90 12.64
CA LEU A 70 24.65 24.28 12.26
C LEU A 70 25.28 24.96 11.04
N ALA A 71 24.49 25.30 10.02
CA ALA A 71 24.97 26.03 8.85
C ALA A 71 25.51 27.43 9.22
N ILE A 72 24.83 28.15 10.12
CA ILE A 72 25.28 29.46 10.61
C ILE A 72 26.57 29.31 11.44
N VAL A 73 26.68 28.26 12.26
CA VAL A 73 27.90 27.97 13.02
C VAL A 73 29.07 27.71 12.06
N LEU A 74 28.87 26.89 11.02
CA LEU A 74 29.90 26.59 10.02
C LEU A 74 30.33 27.85 9.26
N GLN A 75 29.38 28.70 8.85
CA GLN A 75 29.67 29.97 8.21
C GLN A 75 30.51 30.87 9.12
N ASN A 76 30.12 31.00 10.38
CA ASN A 76 30.84 31.83 11.35
C ASN A 76 32.26 31.32 11.63
N VAL A 77 32.46 30.01 11.71
CA VAL A 77 33.80 29.40 11.85
C VAL A 77 34.67 29.70 10.62
N ALA A 78 34.08 29.66 9.42
CA ALA A 78 34.80 29.99 8.18
C ALA A 78 35.21 31.48 8.12
N ASP A 79 34.33 32.38 8.55
CA ASP A 79 34.52 33.83 8.48
C ASP A 79 35.49 34.35 9.55
N HIS A 80 35.30 33.96 10.81
CA HIS A 80 36.05 34.53 11.94
C HIS A 80 37.31 33.73 12.28
N ARG A 81 37.43 32.49 11.78
CA ARG A 81 38.59 31.60 11.98
C ARG A 81 39.02 31.55 13.46
N PRO A 82 38.24 30.87 14.32
CA PRO A 82 38.48 30.88 15.76
C PRO A 82 39.88 30.37 16.13
N VAL A 83 40.35 30.73 17.32
CA VAL A 83 41.67 30.28 17.82
C VAL A 83 41.65 28.77 18.09
N PHE A 84 40.50 28.24 18.52
CA PHE A 84 40.32 26.81 18.76
C PHE A 84 39.90 26.09 17.49
N GLN A 85 40.60 24.99 17.20
CA GLN A 85 40.34 24.17 16.01
C GLN A 85 39.17 23.20 16.20
N TYR A 86 38.77 22.91 17.45
CA TYR A 86 37.61 22.08 17.76
C TYR A 86 36.48 22.96 18.27
N VAL A 87 35.32 22.89 17.61
CA VAL A 87 34.11 23.64 17.97
C VAL A 87 32.98 22.65 18.16
N LEU A 88 32.28 22.77 19.28
CA LEU A 88 31.09 21.96 19.58
C LEU A 88 29.84 22.76 19.19
N ALA A 89 29.03 22.20 18.30
CA ALA A 89 27.80 22.78 17.79
C ALA A 89 26.60 21.97 18.32
N VAL A 90 26.04 22.44 19.43
CA VAL A 90 24.87 21.87 20.12
C VAL A 90 24.02 23.03 20.61
N ASP A 91 22.71 22.84 20.58
CA ASP A 91 21.72 23.79 21.12
C ASP A 91 21.81 23.85 22.65
N THR A 92 21.01 24.73 23.24
CA THR A 92 21.04 24.96 24.69
C THR A 92 20.15 23.99 25.46
N SER A 93 19.27 23.30 24.74
CA SER A 93 18.36 22.30 25.25
C SER A 93 19.09 21.04 25.71
N MET A 94 18.64 20.49 26.85
CA MET A 94 19.09 19.21 27.39
C MET A 94 17.88 18.31 27.59
N HIS A 95 17.24 17.92 26.49
CA HIS A 95 16.06 17.05 26.53
C HIS A 95 16.44 15.58 26.51
N THR A 96 15.60 14.79 27.17
CA THR A 96 15.67 13.32 27.12
C THR A 96 15.06 12.80 25.83
N LEU A 97 15.45 11.60 25.38
CA LEU A 97 14.82 10.95 24.23
C LEU A 97 13.30 10.79 24.45
N GLY A 98 12.89 10.43 25.66
CA GLY A 98 11.48 10.28 26.03
C GLY A 98 10.69 11.59 25.86
N GLU A 99 11.23 12.71 26.33
CA GLU A 99 10.61 14.04 26.14
C GLU A 99 10.50 14.42 24.67
N LEU A 100 11.55 14.18 23.88
CA LEU A 100 11.56 14.50 22.45
C LEU A 100 10.52 13.67 21.70
N VAL A 101 10.47 12.35 21.93
CA VAL A 101 9.49 11.46 21.30
C VAL A 101 8.07 11.79 21.77
N LYS A 102 7.87 12.13 23.06
CA LYS A 102 6.56 12.58 23.58
C LYS A 102 6.10 13.86 22.90
N CYS A 103 7.00 14.83 22.69
CA CYS A 103 6.69 16.08 21.99
C CYS A 103 6.28 15.83 20.53
N ILE A 104 7.03 14.98 19.81
CA ILE A 104 6.70 14.59 18.43
C ILE A 104 5.34 13.87 18.39
N SER A 105 5.13 12.92 19.31
CA SER A 105 3.90 12.14 19.44
C SER A 105 2.69 13.03 19.69
N LYS A 106 2.77 14.01 20.59
CA LYS A 106 1.67 14.94 20.87
C LYS A 106 1.29 15.82 19.69
N ASN A 107 2.27 16.20 18.86
CA ASN A 107 2.05 17.18 17.79
C ASN A 107 1.69 16.53 16.44
N ILE A 108 2.20 15.33 16.18
CA ILE A 108 2.05 14.65 14.89
C ILE A 108 1.26 13.35 14.98
N GLY A 109 1.29 12.68 16.14
CA GLY A 109 0.73 11.36 16.34
C GLY A 109 -0.35 11.29 17.44
N PRO A 110 -0.54 10.11 18.03
CA PRO A 110 -1.60 9.85 19.02
C PRO A 110 -1.29 10.38 20.43
N GLY A 111 -0.13 11.00 20.67
CA GLY A 111 0.26 11.55 21.98
C GLY A 111 0.72 10.52 23.02
N ARG A 112 0.49 9.22 22.79
CA ARG A 112 0.88 8.13 23.69
C ARG A 112 2.25 7.55 23.33
N ILE A 113 3.03 7.22 24.35
CA ILE A 113 4.35 6.59 24.23
C ILE A 113 4.44 5.36 25.13
N GLU A 114 5.17 4.34 24.71
CA GLU A 114 5.41 3.11 25.49
C GLU A 114 6.88 2.79 25.48
N LYS A 115 7.41 2.42 26.66
CA LYS A 115 8.81 2.01 26.80
C LYS A 115 8.95 0.57 26.36
N VAL A 116 9.79 0.33 25.36
CA VAL A 116 10.06 -1.01 24.82
C VAL A 116 11.50 -1.43 25.08
N PRO A 117 11.79 -2.74 25.19
CA PRO A 117 13.16 -3.23 25.35
C PRO A 117 14.10 -2.76 24.23
N LYS A 118 15.38 -2.61 24.55
CA LYS A 118 16.39 -2.11 23.60
C LYS A 118 16.58 -3.05 22.40
N GLU A 119 16.35 -4.34 22.61
CA GLU A 119 16.44 -5.40 21.61
C GLU A 119 15.45 -5.16 20.45
N ASN A 120 14.30 -4.54 20.73
CA ASN A 120 13.27 -4.28 19.73
C ASN A 120 13.72 -3.22 18.71
N ALA A 121 14.66 -2.34 19.06
CA ALA A 121 15.24 -1.39 18.11
C ALA A 121 15.94 -2.11 16.95
N PHE A 122 16.59 -3.25 17.23
CA PHE A 122 17.32 -4.06 16.24
C PHE A 122 16.40 -4.91 15.36
N LEU A 123 15.15 -5.13 15.78
CA LEU A 123 14.15 -5.85 14.99
C LEU A 123 13.52 -4.96 13.92
N SER A 124 13.58 -3.64 14.10
CA SER A 124 13.05 -2.69 13.13
C SER A 124 13.92 -2.64 11.88
N LYS A 125 13.34 -2.96 10.72
CA LYS A 125 14.05 -2.90 9.42
C LYS A 125 14.30 -1.47 8.95
N GLU A 126 13.58 -0.51 9.51
CA GLU A 126 13.68 0.92 9.13
C GLU A 126 14.84 1.65 9.82
N LEU A 127 15.36 1.12 10.93
CA LEU A 127 16.49 1.71 11.64
C LEU A 127 17.80 1.04 11.20
N THR A 128 18.74 1.87 10.74
CA THR A 128 20.12 1.44 10.51
C THR A 128 20.87 1.26 11.84
N GLN A 129 21.89 0.40 11.87
CA GLN A 129 22.73 0.20 13.06
C GLN A 129 23.26 1.53 13.63
N MET A 130 23.67 2.46 12.76
CA MET A 130 24.15 3.78 13.16
C MET A 130 23.07 4.61 13.85
N GLN A 131 21.81 4.55 13.40
CA GLN A 131 20.69 5.23 14.06
C GLN A 131 20.36 4.59 15.42
N VAL A 132 20.47 3.26 15.54
CA VAL A 132 20.31 2.56 16.82
C VAL A 132 21.40 2.97 17.81
N ASP A 133 22.66 3.04 17.37
CA ASP A 133 23.76 3.50 18.23
C ASP A 133 23.56 4.96 18.68
N MET A 134 23.02 5.81 17.79
CA MET A 134 22.64 7.19 18.09
C MET A 134 21.48 7.29 19.10
N LEU A 135 20.49 6.38 19.04
CA LEU A 135 19.36 6.32 19.97
C LEU A 135 19.81 6.09 21.42
N PHE A 136 20.88 5.35 21.62
CA PHE A 136 21.38 5.01 22.95
C PHE A 136 22.46 5.96 23.47
N VAL A 137 22.73 7.06 22.76
CA VAL A 137 23.62 8.11 23.23
C VAL A 137 23.02 8.78 24.47
N ASN A 138 23.85 8.90 25.52
CA ASN A 138 23.52 9.63 26.73
C ASN A 138 24.65 10.60 27.06
N LEU A 139 24.60 11.81 26.47
CA LEU A 139 25.66 12.80 26.58
C LEU A 139 25.08 14.17 26.95
N ARG A 140 25.57 14.74 28.05
CA ARG A 140 25.24 16.10 28.46
C ARG A 140 26.33 17.04 27.97
N MET A 141 26.04 17.78 26.91
CA MET A 141 26.99 18.69 26.27
C MET A 141 26.49 20.12 26.31
N LYS A 142 27.40 21.08 26.52
CA LYS A 142 27.08 22.52 26.49
C LYS A 142 28.11 23.23 25.62
N SER A 143 27.64 24.02 24.66
CA SER A 143 28.53 24.89 23.88
C SER A 143 28.73 26.22 24.59
N ILE A 144 29.91 26.38 25.21
CA ILE A 144 30.30 27.63 25.88
C ILE A 144 30.84 28.63 24.86
N TYR A 145 31.57 28.15 23.85
CA TYR A 145 32.30 29.01 22.91
C TYR A 145 31.39 29.72 21.90
N LEU A 146 30.25 29.11 21.52
CA LEU A 146 29.36 29.68 20.50
C LEU A 146 28.61 30.92 20.99
N LYS A 147 28.20 30.95 22.26
CA LYS A 147 27.41 32.05 22.84
C LYS A 147 28.21 33.33 23.03
N ASP A 148 29.47 33.19 23.44
CA ASP A 148 30.26 34.34 23.87
C ASP A 148 31.04 34.99 22.71
N ASN A 149 31.34 34.24 21.64
CA ASN A 149 32.28 34.67 20.60
C ASN A 149 31.65 34.84 19.20
N PHE A 150 30.45 34.34 18.96
CA PHE A 150 29.78 34.47 17.65
C PHE A 150 28.45 35.20 17.79
N ASN A 151 28.17 36.11 16.85
CA ASN A 151 26.87 36.78 16.76
C ASN A 151 25.91 35.93 15.90
N ILE A 152 25.41 34.85 16.50
CA ILE A 152 24.51 33.89 15.83
C ILE A 152 23.07 34.36 16.00
N LYS A 153 22.34 34.52 14.89
CA LYS A 153 20.88 34.61 14.91
C LYS A 153 20.32 33.20 14.93
N TRP A 154 20.14 32.65 16.12
CA TRP A 154 19.63 31.31 16.30
C TRP A 154 18.21 31.18 15.76
N PHE A 155 17.96 30.09 15.05
CA PHE A 155 16.65 29.67 14.62
C PHE A 155 15.96 28.86 15.72
N ALA A 156 16.67 27.94 16.37
CA ALA A 156 16.15 27.09 17.45
C ALA A 156 17.12 26.94 18.64
N GLU A 157 17.45 28.06 19.29
CA GLU A 157 18.36 28.06 20.46
C GLU A 157 17.84 27.19 21.62
N ALA A 158 16.53 27.22 21.85
CA ALA A 158 15.85 26.50 22.93
C ALA A 158 15.53 25.03 22.60
N GLY A 159 15.94 24.56 21.42
CA GLY A 159 15.82 23.16 21.02
C GLY A 159 14.51 22.80 20.32
N LEU A 160 14.34 21.50 20.10
CA LEU A 160 13.23 20.94 19.34
C LEU A 160 11.86 21.16 20.00
N ILE A 161 11.77 21.07 21.33
CA ILE A 161 10.49 21.06 22.04
C ILE A 161 9.78 22.41 21.93
N GLU A 162 10.50 23.51 22.13
CA GLU A 162 9.92 24.85 22.03
C GLU A 162 9.60 25.24 20.57
N ASN A 163 10.38 24.74 19.62
CA ASN A 163 10.26 25.11 18.20
C ASN A 163 9.55 24.06 17.34
N ILE A 164 8.90 23.08 17.97
CA ILE A 164 8.31 21.92 17.30
C ILE A 164 7.33 22.31 16.19
N ALA A 165 6.51 23.36 16.38
CA ALA A 165 5.54 23.81 15.38
C ALA A 165 6.19 24.24 14.07
N GLN A 166 7.34 24.92 14.15
CA GLN A 166 8.12 25.31 12.97
C GLN A 166 8.79 24.11 12.34
N VAL A 167 9.35 23.21 13.15
CA VAL A 167 10.01 21.98 12.66
C VAL A 167 9.02 21.07 11.93
N VAL A 168 7.81 20.87 12.46
CA VAL A 168 6.73 20.13 11.78
C VAL A 168 6.37 20.77 10.44
N MET A 169 6.33 22.11 10.37
CA MET A 169 6.05 22.82 9.13
C MET A 169 7.18 22.63 8.11
N GLU A 170 8.44 22.71 8.53
CA GLU A 170 9.59 22.43 7.68
C GLU A 170 9.58 21.00 7.17
N TYR A 171 9.28 20.03 8.04
CA TYR A 171 9.17 18.62 7.69
C TYR A 171 8.09 18.38 6.63
N LYS A 172 6.91 18.98 6.81
CA LYS A 172 5.81 18.93 5.83
C LYS A 172 6.26 19.51 4.48
N GLN A 173 6.93 20.65 4.49
CA GLN A 173 7.39 21.32 3.25
C GLN A 173 8.51 20.55 2.54
N ALA A 174 9.51 20.06 3.27
CA ALA A 174 10.67 19.37 2.70
C ALA A 174 10.27 18.07 1.99
N ARG A 175 9.26 17.36 2.53
CA ARG A 175 8.77 16.08 1.99
C ARG A 175 7.54 16.23 1.09
N GLY A 176 6.99 17.44 0.95
CA GLY A 176 5.75 17.67 0.19
C GLY A 176 4.51 17.04 0.83
N LEU A 177 4.54 16.80 2.15
CA LEU A 177 3.44 16.21 2.91
C LEU A 177 2.35 17.25 3.13
N LEU A 178 1.39 17.29 2.22
CA LEU A 178 0.25 18.19 2.28
C LEU A 178 -1.02 17.35 2.53
N PRO A 179 -1.80 17.66 3.59
CA PRO A 179 -3.02 16.92 3.88
C PRO A 179 -3.99 17.07 2.71
N LEU A 180 -4.40 15.95 2.12
CA LEU A 180 -5.35 15.94 1.01
C LEU A 180 -6.75 15.73 1.56
N LYS A 181 -7.61 16.74 1.37
CA LYS A 181 -8.96 16.75 1.91
C LYS A 181 -9.98 16.76 0.79
N ILE A 182 -10.79 15.71 0.74
CA ILE A 182 -11.72 15.46 -0.36
C ILE A 182 -13.12 15.33 0.23
N CYS A 183 -14.12 15.94 -0.43
CA CYS A 183 -15.52 15.73 -0.13
C CYS A 183 -16.21 15.13 -1.34
N ILE A 184 -16.96 14.04 -1.13
CA ILE A 184 -17.75 13.39 -2.17
C ILE A 184 -19.24 13.61 -1.88
N HIS A 185 -19.89 14.33 -2.76
CA HIS A 185 -21.31 14.60 -2.77
C HIS A 185 -21.98 13.82 -3.91
N GLY A 186 -23.25 13.47 -3.76
CA GLY A 186 -24.02 12.82 -4.82
C GLY A 186 -25.21 11.99 -4.31
N PRO A 187 -26.09 11.50 -5.19
CA PRO A 187 -27.31 10.78 -4.82
C PRO A 187 -26.98 9.40 -4.23
N PRO A 188 -27.83 8.83 -3.35
CA PRO A 188 -27.65 7.47 -2.84
C PRO A 188 -27.63 6.44 -3.99
N GLY A 189 -26.85 5.37 -3.87
CA GLY A 189 -26.71 4.35 -4.92
C GLY A 189 -25.72 4.68 -6.05
N SER A 190 -25.11 5.88 -6.06
CA SER A 190 -24.06 6.25 -7.03
C SER A 190 -22.70 5.57 -6.79
N GLY A 191 -22.53 4.89 -5.65
CA GLY A 191 -21.26 4.26 -5.26
C GLY A 191 -20.26 5.21 -4.61
N LYS A 192 -20.72 6.31 -3.98
CA LYS A 192 -19.88 7.25 -3.22
C LYS A 192 -18.96 6.54 -2.23
N SER A 193 -19.52 5.66 -1.41
CA SER A 193 -18.75 4.93 -0.39
C SER A 193 -17.69 4.02 -1.01
N THR A 194 -17.97 3.41 -2.17
CA THR A 194 -16.99 2.60 -2.92
C THR A 194 -15.85 3.47 -3.44
N ILE A 195 -16.17 4.61 -4.07
CA ILE A 195 -15.18 5.56 -4.59
C ILE A 195 -14.34 6.14 -3.44
N ALA A 196 -14.98 6.54 -2.35
CA ALA A 196 -14.32 7.07 -1.17
C ALA A 196 -13.36 6.06 -0.56
N LYS A 197 -13.76 4.80 -0.38
CA LYS A 197 -12.89 3.73 0.14
C LYS A 197 -11.70 3.48 -0.77
N GLU A 198 -11.90 3.47 -2.08
CA GLU A 198 -10.81 3.23 -3.04
C GLU A 198 -9.84 4.42 -3.11
N LEU A 199 -10.33 5.64 -3.02
CA LEU A 199 -9.50 6.85 -2.88
C LEU A 199 -8.70 6.82 -1.57
N CYS A 200 -9.32 6.40 -0.45
CA CYS A 200 -8.62 6.25 0.82
C CYS A 200 -7.47 5.26 0.73
N LYS A 201 -7.65 4.13 0.04
CA LYS A 201 -6.56 3.17 -0.19
C LYS A 201 -5.45 3.75 -1.07
N HIS A 202 -5.81 4.37 -2.19
CA HIS A 202 -4.85 4.89 -3.16
C HIS A 202 -4.00 6.02 -2.58
N TYR A 203 -4.60 6.91 -1.81
CA TYR A 203 -3.93 8.08 -1.22
C TYR A 203 -3.49 7.88 0.23
N LYS A 204 -3.80 6.73 0.85
CA LYS A 204 -3.61 6.46 2.29
C LYS A 204 -4.22 7.57 3.15
N LEU A 205 -5.52 7.81 2.96
CA LEU A 205 -6.30 8.81 3.69
C LEU A 205 -7.32 8.16 4.63
N HIS A 206 -7.80 8.95 5.59
CA HIS A 206 -8.86 8.52 6.49
C HIS A 206 -10.22 8.62 5.83
N TYR A 207 -10.95 7.50 5.80
CA TYR A 207 -12.35 7.49 5.41
C TYR A 207 -13.20 8.05 6.55
N VAL A 208 -13.99 9.09 6.27
CA VAL A 208 -14.84 9.76 7.26
C VAL A 208 -16.30 9.67 6.78
N GLY A 209 -16.97 8.60 7.20
CA GLY A 209 -18.41 8.41 7.03
C GLY A 209 -19.16 8.68 8.33
N ILE A 210 -20.29 9.38 8.29
CA ILE A 210 -20.99 9.83 9.50
C ILE A 210 -21.36 8.68 10.46
N ASN A 211 -21.83 7.55 9.91
CA ASN A 211 -22.22 6.39 10.72
C ASN A 211 -21.01 5.71 11.37
N ASP A 212 -19.89 5.63 10.65
CA ASP A 212 -18.66 5.01 11.15
C ASP A 212 -18.06 5.86 12.26
N VAL A 213 -18.01 7.19 12.09
CA VAL A 213 -17.51 8.13 13.10
C VAL A 213 -18.36 8.09 14.37
N ILE A 214 -19.68 8.02 14.24
CA ILE A 214 -20.58 7.88 15.39
C ILE A 214 -20.32 6.55 16.10
N SER A 215 -20.17 5.45 15.36
CA SER A 215 -19.91 4.13 15.95
C SER A 215 -18.57 4.07 16.67
N GLU A 216 -17.53 4.68 16.10
CA GLU A 216 -16.19 4.78 16.70
C GLU A 216 -16.23 5.61 17.97
N LYS A 217 -16.89 6.78 17.95
CA LYS A 217 -17.03 7.63 19.13
C LYS A 217 -17.78 6.92 20.26
N ILE A 218 -18.83 6.17 19.93
CA ILE A 218 -19.56 5.35 20.93
C ILE A 218 -18.63 4.28 21.51
N ALA A 219 -17.88 3.55 20.66
CA ALA A 219 -16.97 2.51 21.13
C ALA A 219 -15.85 3.07 22.02
N ASP A 220 -15.32 4.25 21.69
CA ASP A 220 -14.29 4.90 22.51
C ASP A 220 -14.84 5.39 23.84
N LEU A 221 -16.03 6.00 23.85
CA LEU A 221 -16.72 6.35 25.10
C LEU A 221 -17.03 5.10 25.94
N GLU A 222 -17.42 3.99 25.33
CA GLU A 222 -17.63 2.71 26.04
C GLU A 222 -16.34 2.16 26.64
N LYS A 223 -15.19 2.26 25.96
CA LYS A 223 -13.89 1.87 26.53
C LYS A 223 -13.51 2.74 27.72
N ILE A 224 -13.78 4.05 27.64
CA ILE A 224 -13.48 4.98 28.73
C ILE A 224 -14.32 4.65 29.95
N VAL A 225 -15.61 4.37 29.77
CA VAL A 225 -16.52 3.94 30.85
C VAL A 225 -16.16 2.53 31.39
N ALA A 226 -15.71 1.62 30.53
CA ALA A 226 -15.32 0.26 30.93
C ALA A 226 -14.03 0.19 31.74
N LYS A 227 -13.23 1.28 31.80
CA LYS A 227 -12.07 1.40 32.70
C LYS A 227 -12.45 1.75 34.14
N GLU A 228 -13.74 1.94 34.47
CA GLU A 228 -14.22 2.22 35.83
C GLU A 228 -14.01 1.09 36.87
N PRO A 229 -14.07 -0.23 36.59
CA PRO A 229 -14.12 -1.19 37.67
C PRO A 229 -12.76 -1.49 38.34
N ASP A 230 -11.62 -1.23 37.69
CA ASP A 230 -10.31 -1.62 38.22
C ASP A 230 -9.68 -0.63 39.21
N LYS A 231 -10.20 0.61 39.33
CA LYS A 231 -9.66 1.60 40.28
C LYS A 231 -10.29 1.57 41.68
N VAL A 232 -11.39 0.84 41.89
CA VAL A 232 -12.11 0.84 43.19
C VAL A 232 -11.74 -0.36 44.06
N GLU A 233 -11.19 -1.44 43.50
CA GLU A 233 -10.84 -2.64 44.30
C GLU A 233 -9.43 -2.60 44.93
N GLU A 234 -8.48 -1.80 44.42
CA GLU A 234 -7.13 -1.69 45.04
C GLU A 234 -7.07 -0.76 46.26
N GLU A 235 -8.08 0.09 46.52
CA GLU A 235 -8.08 1.00 47.67
C GLU A 235 -8.68 0.41 48.96
N VAL A 236 -9.24 -0.81 48.94
CA VAL A 236 -9.91 -1.39 50.14
C VAL A 236 -9.08 -2.44 50.89
N GLU A 237 -7.92 -2.89 50.37
CA GLU A 237 -7.07 -3.89 51.07
C GLU A 237 -5.77 -3.34 51.70
N ARG A 238 -5.60 -2.03 51.86
CA ARG A 238 -4.42 -1.45 52.54
C ARG A 238 -4.72 -0.56 53.73
N GLU A 239 -5.72 -0.92 54.54
CA GLU A 239 -5.81 -0.44 55.92
C GLU A 239 -5.66 -1.63 56.89
N GLY A 240 -4.42 -2.07 57.10
CA GLY A 240 -4.09 -3.09 58.08
C GLY A 240 -2.60 -3.41 58.13
N GLU A 241 -1.97 -2.99 59.23
CA GLU A 241 -0.65 -3.38 59.76
C GLU A 241 0.52 -2.39 59.53
N GLU A 242 0.77 -1.62 60.60
CA GLU A 242 2.00 -0.87 60.86
C GLU A 242 3.14 -1.78 61.37
N GLU A 243 4.36 -1.24 61.21
CA GLU A 243 5.61 -1.47 61.94
C GLU A 243 6.67 -2.43 61.35
N GLY A 244 7.78 -1.84 60.91
CA GLY A 244 9.04 -2.52 60.64
C GLY A 244 10.09 -1.61 59.96
N GLU A 245 10.94 -0.97 60.76
CA GLU A 245 12.09 -0.14 60.32
C GLU A 245 13.12 -0.91 59.48
N GLY A 246 13.71 -0.26 58.47
CA GLY A 246 14.88 -0.76 57.74
C GLY A 246 15.32 0.16 56.60
N GLU A 247 16.47 0.83 56.78
CA GLU A 247 17.11 1.78 55.87
C GLU A 247 17.49 1.17 54.49
N GLY A 248 17.32 1.95 53.41
CA GLY A 248 17.83 1.63 52.08
C GLY A 248 17.49 2.73 51.06
N GLU A 249 18.53 3.36 50.52
CA GLU A 249 18.52 4.51 49.62
C GLU A 249 17.61 4.33 48.39
N GLY A 250 16.72 5.30 48.14
CA GLY A 250 15.85 5.37 46.97
C GLY A 250 15.73 6.79 46.44
N GLU A 251 16.32 7.05 45.28
CA GLU A 251 15.96 8.16 44.38
C GLU A 251 15.75 7.56 42.99
N GLY A 252 14.59 6.93 42.80
CA GLY A 252 14.01 6.65 41.51
C GLY A 252 12.69 7.39 41.48
N GLU A 253 12.67 8.59 40.91
CA GLU A 253 11.45 9.33 40.63
C GLU A 253 10.67 8.55 39.55
N ASP A 254 9.75 7.70 40.00
CA ASP A 254 8.66 7.20 39.18
C ASP A 254 7.83 8.40 38.75
N LEU A 255 8.09 8.86 37.53
CA LEU A 255 7.23 9.81 36.80
C LEU A 255 5.89 9.13 36.55
N VAL A 256 5.00 9.27 37.54
CA VAL A 256 3.58 8.98 37.43
C VAL A 256 3.03 9.72 36.21
N GLU A 257 2.34 8.96 35.38
CA GLU A 257 1.66 9.41 34.19
C GLU A 257 0.62 10.49 34.56
N GLU A 258 0.89 11.74 34.19
CA GLU A 258 -0.19 12.70 33.93
C GLU A 258 -0.86 12.28 32.62
N GLU A 259 -1.70 11.24 32.68
CA GLU A 259 -2.81 11.11 31.74
C GLU A 259 -3.73 12.31 32.01
N GLU A 260 -3.96 13.13 30.98
CA GLU A 260 -5.07 14.08 30.99
C GLU A 260 -6.32 13.27 31.34
N GLY A 261 -6.82 13.46 32.56
CA GLY A 261 -7.97 12.72 33.07
C GLY A 261 -9.17 13.00 32.17
N GLU A 262 -9.45 12.08 31.26
CA GLU A 262 -10.73 12.02 30.57
C GLU A 262 -11.79 11.87 31.67
N ASN A 263 -12.57 12.93 31.88
CA ASN A 263 -13.56 12.96 32.93
C ASN A 263 -14.63 11.90 32.62
N VAL A 264 -14.48 10.73 33.24
CA VAL A 264 -15.28 9.52 32.93
C VAL A 264 -16.77 9.78 33.11
N GLU A 265 -17.12 10.65 34.06
CA GLU A 265 -18.50 11.08 34.31
C GLU A 265 -19.07 11.90 33.14
N ALA A 266 -18.28 12.82 32.56
CA ALA A 266 -18.67 13.57 31.37
C ALA A 266 -18.76 12.68 30.11
N ALA A 267 -17.89 11.68 29.99
CA ALA A 267 -17.95 10.70 28.90
C ALA A 267 -19.22 9.84 28.98
N LYS A 268 -19.62 9.46 30.19
CA LYS A 268 -20.85 8.70 30.48
C LYS A 268 -22.10 9.51 30.18
N GLU A 269 -22.16 10.77 30.63
CA GLU A 269 -23.27 11.69 30.32
C GLU A 269 -23.42 11.94 28.82
N LEU A 270 -22.31 12.15 28.09
CA LEU A 270 -22.33 12.32 26.64
C LEU A 270 -22.79 11.05 25.91
N LEU A 271 -22.36 9.88 26.37
CA LEU A 271 -22.78 8.59 25.82
C LEU A 271 -24.27 8.34 26.05
N ASP A 272 -24.77 8.62 27.25
CA ASP A 272 -26.18 8.49 27.58
C ASP A 272 -27.02 9.49 26.78
N ALA A 273 -26.59 10.75 26.66
CA ALA A 273 -27.26 11.75 25.83
C ALA A 273 -27.30 11.36 24.34
N ILE A 274 -26.24 10.77 23.80
CA ILE A 274 -26.18 10.27 22.42
C ILE A 274 -27.12 9.06 22.24
N LYS A 275 -27.12 8.10 23.18
CA LYS A 275 -27.97 6.91 23.14
C LYS A 275 -29.45 7.27 23.29
N GLU A 276 -29.80 8.20 24.17
CA GLU A 276 -31.16 8.72 24.33
C GLU A 276 -31.64 9.46 23.08
N ASN A 277 -30.80 10.31 22.48
CA ASN A 277 -31.14 10.98 21.21
C ASN A 277 -31.35 9.98 20.07
N MET A 278 -30.52 8.91 19.99
CA MET A 278 -30.75 7.83 19.02
C MET A 278 -32.09 7.13 19.23
N GLN A 279 -32.46 6.85 20.48
CA GLN A 279 -33.73 6.19 20.80
C GLN A 279 -34.95 7.06 20.46
N GLN A 280 -34.86 8.37 20.70
CA GLN A 280 -35.94 9.31 20.42
C GLN A 280 -36.16 9.55 18.91
N ASN A 281 -35.10 9.52 18.11
CA ASN A 281 -35.13 9.82 16.67
C ASN A 281 -35.03 8.59 15.77
N LYS A 282 -35.55 7.43 16.19
CA LYS A 282 -35.57 6.18 15.40
C LYS A 282 -34.18 5.75 14.86
N GLY A 283 -33.12 6.01 15.63
CA GLY A 283 -31.74 5.68 15.26
C GLY A 283 -30.93 6.82 14.63
N HIS A 284 -31.48 8.02 14.49
CA HIS A 284 -30.79 9.18 13.92
C HIS A 284 -30.34 10.19 14.99
N LEU A 285 -29.05 10.51 15.10
CA LEU A 285 -28.61 11.64 15.92
C LEU A 285 -29.18 12.95 15.37
N GLY A 286 -29.47 13.91 16.26
CA GLY A 286 -29.75 15.29 15.84
C GLY A 286 -28.53 15.95 15.18
N ASP A 287 -28.79 16.89 14.28
CA ASP A 287 -27.75 17.51 13.44
C ASP A 287 -26.67 18.24 14.25
N GLU A 288 -27.01 18.82 15.40
CA GLU A 288 -26.05 19.47 16.31
C GLU A 288 -24.99 18.48 16.84
N TYR A 289 -25.42 17.30 17.29
CA TYR A 289 -24.49 16.27 17.76
C TYR A 289 -23.67 15.68 16.62
N ARG A 290 -24.28 15.50 15.44
CA ARG A 290 -23.58 15.06 14.22
C ARG A 290 -22.45 16.02 13.85
N ILE A 291 -22.75 17.32 13.80
CA ILE A 291 -21.75 18.36 13.49
C ILE A 291 -20.65 18.37 14.54
N LYS A 292 -20.99 18.31 15.84
CA LYS A 292 -20.01 18.32 16.92
C LYS A 292 -19.05 17.12 16.84
N ILE A 293 -19.57 15.91 16.68
CA ILE A 293 -18.77 14.69 16.57
C ILE A 293 -17.90 14.72 15.30
N MET A 294 -18.46 15.16 14.16
CA MET A 294 -17.71 15.28 12.91
C MET A 294 -16.61 16.35 13.03
N LYS A 295 -16.88 17.49 13.65
CA LYS A 295 -15.90 18.55 13.87
C LYS A 295 -14.73 18.06 14.73
N GLU A 296 -15.03 17.34 15.81
CA GLU A 296 -14.01 16.70 16.65
C GLU A 296 -13.15 15.71 15.86
N LYS A 297 -13.78 14.86 15.03
CA LYS A 297 -13.06 13.91 14.17
C LYS A 297 -12.19 14.62 13.12
N LEU A 298 -12.68 15.67 12.48
CA LEU A 298 -11.91 16.44 11.49
C LEU A 298 -10.75 17.22 12.12
N MET A 299 -10.89 17.64 13.38
CA MET A 299 -9.83 18.28 14.16
C MET A 299 -8.81 17.29 14.73
N SER A 300 -9.07 15.98 14.64
CA SER A 300 -8.13 14.95 15.07
C SER A 300 -6.81 15.03 14.29
N VAL A 301 -5.72 14.67 14.96
CA VAL A 301 -4.36 14.70 14.41
C VAL A 301 -4.22 13.90 13.10
N PRO A 302 -4.80 12.69 12.96
CA PRO A 302 -4.69 11.91 11.71
C PRO A 302 -5.37 12.61 10.52
N CYS A 303 -6.56 13.19 10.72
CA CYS A 303 -7.30 13.90 9.67
C CYS A 303 -6.64 15.23 9.29
N ARG A 304 -6.01 15.92 10.25
CA ARG A 304 -5.28 17.17 10.02
C ARG A 304 -3.94 16.96 9.31
N ASN A 305 -3.26 15.85 9.57
CA ASN A 305 -1.93 15.57 9.02
C ASN A 305 -2.00 14.86 7.67
N GLN A 306 -2.70 13.73 7.56
CA GLN A 306 -2.79 12.98 6.31
C GLN A 306 -3.88 13.56 5.38
N GLY A 307 -4.95 14.10 5.96
CA GLY A 307 -6.16 14.46 5.24
C GLY A 307 -7.26 13.40 5.40
N TYR A 308 -8.36 13.61 4.69
CA TYR A 308 -9.56 12.80 4.86
C TYR A 308 -10.38 12.76 3.56
N VAL A 309 -11.25 11.74 3.44
CA VAL A 309 -12.30 11.67 2.43
C VAL A 309 -13.65 11.63 3.15
N LEU A 310 -14.43 12.71 2.99
CA LEU A 310 -15.79 12.82 3.53
C LEU A 310 -16.78 12.15 2.58
N ASP A 311 -17.53 11.18 3.10
CA ASP A 311 -18.63 10.52 2.35
C ASP A 311 -19.99 11.08 2.75
N GLY A 312 -20.62 11.80 1.82
CA GLY A 312 -22.05 12.13 1.88
C GLY A 312 -22.47 13.15 2.94
N PHE A 313 -21.56 13.70 3.73
CA PHE A 313 -21.81 14.76 4.71
C PHE A 313 -20.86 15.93 4.47
N PRO A 314 -21.31 17.20 4.56
CA PRO A 314 -22.65 17.72 4.92
C PRO A 314 -23.73 17.57 3.82
N GLU A 315 -25.01 17.47 4.22
CA GLU A 315 -26.16 17.32 3.31
C GLU A 315 -26.91 18.64 3.06
N THR A 316 -26.74 19.64 3.93
CA THR A 316 -27.39 20.96 3.81
C THR A 316 -26.38 22.10 3.92
N TYR A 317 -26.75 23.26 3.37
CA TYR A 317 -25.95 24.49 3.47
C TYR A 317 -25.67 24.87 4.93
N GLU A 318 -26.67 24.77 5.81
CA GLU A 318 -26.54 25.10 7.23
C GLU A 318 -25.55 24.16 7.95
N GLN A 319 -25.63 22.85 7.67
CA GLN A 319 -24.68 21.87 8.21
C GLN A 319 -23.24 22.15 7.73
N ALA A 320 -23.06 22.51 6.46
CA ALA A 320 -21.74 22.86 5.93
C ALA A 320 -21.18 24.12 6.60
N ARG A 321 -22.01 25.17 6.72
CA ARG A 321 -21.65 26.40 7.40
C ARG A 321 -21.20 26.11 8.84
N ASP A 322 -22.00 25.38 9.61
CA ASP A 322 -21.74 25.17 11.03
C ASP A 322 -20.58 24.20 11.29
N LEU A 323 -20.34 23.24 10.38
CA LEU A 323 -19.19 22.34 10.43
C LEU A 323 -17.86 23.08 10.17
N PHE A 324 -17.83 23.95 9.15
CA PHE A 324 -16.61 24.61 8.69
C PHE A 324 -16.40 26.02 9.28
N LYS A 325 -17.34 26.53 10.09
CA LYS A 325 -17.18 27.81 10.79
C LYS A 325 -16.00 27.78 11.76
N GLU A 326 -15.25 28.89 11.78
CA GLU A 326 -14.14 29.12 12.70
C GLU A 326 -14.67 29.36 14.12
N ASP A 327 -14.12 28.66 15.12
CA ASP A 327 -14.55 28.74 16.54
C ASP A 327 -14.02 29.96 17.29
N ASN A 328 -13.57 31.00 16.58
CA ASN A 328 -13.06 32.20 17.25
C ASN A 328 -14.21 32.87 18.05
N GLU A 329 -14.20 32.67 19.37
CA GLU A 329 -15.12 33.26 20.37
C GLU A 329 -15.09 34.80 20.43
N ALA A 330 -14.38 35.47 19.52
CA ALA A 330 -14.06 36.90 19.62
C ALA A 330 -14.96 37.84 18.81
N GLU A 331 -15.92 37.37 18.01
CA GLU A 331 -16.80 38.27 17.24
C GLU A 331 -18.26 37.77 17.20
N GLU A 332 -18.93 37.79 18.35
CA GLU A 332 -20.37 38.08 18.40
C GLU A 332 -20.58 39.61 18.34
N GLU A 333 -20.04 40.28 17.31
CA GLU A 333 -20.44 41.65 17.02
C GLU A 333 -20.76 41.83 15.54
N GLU A 334 -22.05 42.04 15.31
CA GLU A 334 -22.68 42.71 14.19
C GLU A 334 -22.87 41.93 12.87
N GLU A 335 -24.12 41.49 12.69
CA GLU A 335 -24.83 41.62 11.42
C GLU A 335 -24.64 43.04 10.83
N LYS A 336 -23.69 43.23 9.91
CA LYS A 336 -23.75 44.29 8.90
C LYS A 336 -23.24 43.78 7.55
N ALA A 337 -24.12 43.90 6.56
CA ALA A 337 -24.03 43.40 5.21
C ALA A 337 -22.85 43.95 4.36
N ILE A 338 -22.61 43.22 3.26
CA ILE A 338 -21.97 43.57 1.98
C ILE A 338 -20.62 42.84 1.75
N ASP A 339 -20.67 41.83 0.88
CA ASP A 339 -19.57 41.20 0.11
C ASP A 339 -18.27 40.87 0.85
N LYS A 340 -18.35 39.99 1.86
CA LYS A 340 -17.16 39.33 2.41
C LYS A 340 -17.42 37.84 2.54
N MET A 341 -16.55 37.04 1.93
CA MET A 341 -16.55 35.57 2.03
C MET A 341 -16.79 35.13 3.48
N PRO A 342 -17.57 34.05 3.70
CA PRO A 342 -17.71 33.44 5.02
C PRO A 342 -16.32 33.15 5.62
N LYS A 343 -16.10 33.47 6.92
CA LYS A 343 -14.88 33.03 7.61
C LYS A 343 -14.99 31.52 7.86
N PHE A 344 -14.05 30.75 7.31
CA PHE A 344 -14.01 29.29 7.43
C PHE A 344 -12.69 28.81 8.03
N ASN A 345 -12.74 27.66 8.67
CA ASN A 345 -11.57 27.04 9.28
C ASN A 345 -10.70 26.35 8.20
N GLN A 346 -9.59 27.01 7.84
CA GLN A 346 -8.62 26.52 6.85
C GLN A 346 -8.00 25.16 7.23
N ILE A 347 -8.04 24.78 8.51
CA ILE A 347 -7.50 23.50 8.99
C ILE A 347 -8.39 22.35 8.55
N ILE A 348 -9.71 22.52 8.50
CA ILE A 348 -10.66 21.44 8.22
C ILE A 348 -11.31 21.53 6.86
N ILE A 349 -11.31 22.68 6.16
CA ILE A 349 -12.00 22.81 4.88
C ILE A 349 -11.42 21.88 3.79
N PRO A 350 -12.25 21.21 2.96
CA PRO A 350 -11.79 20.37 1.87
C PRO A 350 -11.17 21.18 0.71
N GLU A 351 -10.15 20.60 0.04
CA GLU A 351 -9.53 21.19 -1.17
C GLU A 351 -10.28 20.74 -2.44
N PHE A 352 -10.77 19.51 -2.47
CA PHE A 352 -11.44 18.93 -3.64
C PHE A 352 -12.90 18.55 -3.39
N ILE A 353 -13.75 19.25 -4.15
CA ILE A 353 -15.17 19.09 -4.43
C ILE A 353 -15.56 18.02 -5.46
N PHE A 354 -16.03 16.80 -5.15
CA PHE A 354 -16.56 15.91 -6.20
C PHE A 354 -18.06 15.68 -6.06
N SER A 355 -18.84 16.14 -7.04
CA SER A 355 -20.28 15.90 -7.12
C SER A 355 -20.59 14.84 -8.17
N LEU A 356 -21.02 13.67 -7.72
CA LEU A 356 -21.45 12.57 -8.56
C LEU A 356 -22.88 12.81 -9.04
N THR A 357 -23.08 12.80 -10.36
CA THR A 357 -24.38 12.96 -11.01
C THR A 357 -24.75 11.68 -11.74
N ALA A 358 -26.03 11.31 -11.67
CA ALA A 358 -26.58 10.15 -12.35
C ALA A 358 -28.09 10.34 -12.54
N SER A 359 -28.69 9.65 -13.51
CA SER A 359 -30.14 9.61 -13.70
C SER A 359 -30.80 8.66 -12.71
N ASP A 360 -32.06 8.94 -12.38
CA ASP A 360 -32.81 8.14 -11.41
C ASP A 360 -33.03 6.70 -11.92
N GLU A 361 -33.28 6.55 -13.23
CA GLU A 361 -33.38 5.25 -13.91
C GLU A 361 -32.11 4.42 -13.76
N PHE A 362 -30.94 5.05 -13.95
CA PHE A 362 -29.64 4.38 -13.83
C PHE A 362 -29.36 3.91 -12.39
N LEU A 363 -29.71 4.73 -11.40
CA LEU A 363 -29.52 4.38 -9.98
C LEU A 363 -30.42 3.23 -9.55
N ILE A 364 -31.67 3.22 -10.02
CA ILE A 364 -32.64 2.14 -9.77
C ILE A 364 -32.13 0.84 -10.41
N ASP A 365 -31.74 0.87 -11.68
CA ASP A 365 -31.20 -0.30 -12.40
C ASP A 365 -29.94 -0.86 -11.74
N ARG A 366 -29.10 0.01 -11.19
CA ARG A 366 -27.87 -0.40 -10.48
C ARG A 366 -28.19 -1.13 -9.18
N ILE A 367 -29.17 -0.66 -8.42
CA ILE A 367 -29.57 -1.29 -7.14
C ILE A 367 -30.25 -2.63 -7.38
N ILE A 368 -31.05 -2.75 -8.44
CA ILE A 368 -31.68 -4.02 -8.84
C ILE A 368 -30.61 -5.07 -9.19
N LYS A 369 -29.44 -4.65 -9.71
CA LYS A 369 -28.33 -5.54 -10.07
C LYS A 369 -27.43 -5.91 -8.88
N LEU A 370 -27.59 -5.30 -7.71
CA LEU A 370 -26.78 -5.61 -6.52
C LEU A 370 -27.23 -6.93 -5.88
N PRO A 371 -26.29 -7.72 -5.31
CA PRO A 371 -26.63 -8.97 -4.64
C PRO A 371 -27.44 -8.74 -3.36
N GLU A 372 -28.37 -9.66 -3.07
CA GLU A 372 -29.27 -9.59 -1.90
C GLU A 372 -28.52 -9.46 -0.56
N SER A 373 -27.25 -9.90 -0.48
CA SER A 373 -26.40 -9.77 0.70
C SER A 373 -26.04 -8.32 1.07
N GLU A 374 -25.97 -7.40 0.11
CA GLU A 374 -25.71 -5.97 0.34
C GLU A 374 -27.01 -5.17 0.55
N VAL A 375 -28.13 -5.71 0.05
CA VAL A 375 -29.47 -5.13 0.14
C VAL A 375 -30.18 -5.56 1.43
N ALA A 376 -29.86 -6.74 1.98
CA ALA A 376 -30.44 -7.25 3.21
C ALA A 376 -29.93 -6.47 4.44
N GLY A 377 -30.80 -5.65 5.03
CA GLY A 377 -30.51 -4.86 6.24
C GLY A 377 -30.20 -3.38 5.99
N THR A 378 -30.23 -2.93 4.74
CA THR A 378 -30.03 -1.52 4.34
C THR A 378 -31.34 -0.86 3.89
N HIS A 379 -31.36 0.47 3.80
CA HIS A 379 -32.52 1.26 3.35
C HIS A 379 -32.84 1.11 1.84
N TYR A 380 -32.23 0.13 1.15
CA TYR A 380 -32.37 -0.10 -0.30
C TYR A 380 -33.61 -0.92 -0.68
N THR A 381 -34.63 -0.98 0.19
CA THR A 381 -35.95 -1.49 -0.21
C THR A 381 -36.56 -0.55 -1.26
N GLU A 382 -37.20 -1.08 -2.32
CA GLU A 382 -37.66 -0.29 -3.49
C GLU A 382 -38.43 0.98 -3.09
N ASP A 383 -39.33 0.87 -2.11
CA ASP A 383 -40.16 2.00 -1.65
C ASP A 383 -39.39 3.05 -0.83
N GLN A 384 -38.42 2.63 0.00
CA GLN A 384 -37.63 3.55 0.82
C GLN A 384 -36.58 4.27 -0.01
N PHE A 385 -35.96 3.56 -0.96
CA PHE A 385 -34.93 4.14 -1.83
C PHE A 385 -35.50 5.27 -2.70
N LEU A 386 -36.68 5.08 -3.29
CA LEU A 386 -37.36 6.13 -4.06
C LEU A 386 -37.69 7.36 -3.21
N GLN A 387 -38.10 7.17 -1.96
CA GLN A 387 -38.36 8.27 -1.02
C GLN A 387 -37.09 9.05 -0.68
N ILE A 388 -35.98 8.35 -0.42
CA ILE A 388 -34.68 8.99 -0.12
C ILE A 388 -34.17 9.73 -1.35
N LEU A 389 -34.30 9.17 -2.55
CA LEU A 389 -33.89 9.81 -3.80
C LEU A 389 -34.71 11.08 -4.07
N GLN A 390 -36.05 11.01 -3.92
CA GLN A 390 -36.91 12.18 -4.07
C GLN A 390 -36.61 13.26 -3.01
N HIS A 391 -36.30 12.85 -1.79
CA HIS A 391 -35.91 13.77 -0.72
C HIS A 391 -34.58 14.46 -1.06
N PHE A 392 -33.59 13.69 -1.52
CA PHE A 392 -32.29 14.20 -1.97
C PHE A 392 -32.43 15.22 -3.11
N ARG A 393 -33.28 14.96 -4.11
CA ARG A 393 -33.54 15.89 -5.23
C ARG A 393 -34.26 17.16 -4.80
N LYS A 394 -35.09 17.10 -3.75
CA LYS A 394 -35.77 18.28 -3.19
C LYS A 394 -34.82 19.16 -2.40
N ILE A 395 -33.89 18.54 -1.65
CA ILE A 395 -32.87 19.25 -0.87
C ILE A 395 -31.80 19.84 -1.80
N ASN A 396 -31.37 19.06 -2.80
CA ASN A 396 -30.36 19.46 -3.76
C ASN A 396 -31.00 20.03 -5.04
N THR A 397 -31.64 21.18 -4.90
CA THR A 397 -32.07 22.03 -6.03
C THR A 397 -31.01 23.10 -6.30
N ASP A 398 -30.85 23.51 -7.56
CA ASP A 398 -29.75 24.38 -8.05
C ASP A 398 -29.52 25.65 -7.19
N ASP A 399 -30.57 26.15 -6.52
CA ASP A 399 -30.53 27.38 -5.70
C ASP A 399 -30.12 27.17 -4.22
N VAL A 400 -30.18 25.95 -3.66
CA VAL A 400 -30.00 25.68 -2.21
C VAL A 400 -28.98 24.56 -1.92
N THR A 401 -28.24 24.12 -2.93
CA THR A 401 -27.30 23.01 -2.74
C THR A 401 -26.16 23.33 -1.79
N VAL A 402 -25.65 22.30 -1.10
CA VAL A 402 -24.40 22.35 -0.32
C VAL A 402 -23.24 22.89 -1.15
N LEU A 403 -23.29 22.68 -2.47
CA LEU A 403 -22.28 23.11 -3.43
C LEU A 403 -22.19 24.65 -3.50
N ASN A 404 -23.30 25.36 -3.31
CA ASN A 404 -23.31 26.83 -3.30
C ASN A 404 -22.45 27.41 -2.17
N TYR A 405 -22.41 26.75 -1.01
CA TYR A 405 -21.52 27.14 0.09
C TYR A 405 -20.05 27.09 -0.33
N PHE A 406 -19.65 26.06 -1.07
CA PHE A 406 -18.26 25.90 -1.50
C PHE A 406 -17.90 26.81 -2.67
N ASP A 407 -18.85 27.10 -3.56
CA ASP A 407 -18.66 28.11 -4.61
C ASP A 407 -18.46 29.52 -4.03
N GLU A 408 -19.17 29.88 -2.95
CA GLU A 408 -18.94 31.12 -2.19
C GLU A 408 -17.52 31.19 -1.58
N LEU A 409 -16.90 30.03 -1.35
CA LEU A 409 -15.55 29.90 -0.81
C LEU A 409 -14.47 29.81 -1.89
N GLU A 410 -14.83 30.02 -3.17
CA GLU A 410 -13.97 29.88 -4.35
C GLU A 410 -13.43 28.44 -4.56
N ILE A 411 -14.08 27.43 -3.95
CA ILE A 411 -13.74 26.02 -4.13
C ILE A 411 -14.76 25.41 -5.10
N HIS A 412 -14.40 25.36 -6.38
CA HIS A 412 -15.32 24.92 -7.43
C HIS A 412 -15.57 23.41 -7.40
N PRO A 413 -16.82 22.96 -7.19
CA PRO A 413 -17.18 21.56 -7.26
C PRO A 413 -17.03 21.00 -8.66
N GLN A 414 -16.42 19.82 -8.77
CA GLN A 414 -16.26 19.08 -10.01
C GLN A 414 -17.39 18.08 -10.17
N PHE A 415 -18.17 18.26 -11.23
CA PHE A 415 -19.27 17.37 -11.56
C PHE A 415 -18.79 16.19 -12.41
N ILE A 416 -19.10 14.98 -11.95
CA ILE A 416 -18.77 13.73 -12.64
C ILE A 416 -20.07 12.99 -12.91
N ASP A 417 -20.40 12.81 -14.17
CA ASP A 417 -21.53 11.99 -14.59
C ASP A 417 -21.10 10.52 -14.64
N ILE A 418 -21.71 9.70 -13.80
CA ILE A 418 -21.42 8.26 -13.70
C ILE A 418 -22.03 7.50 -14.87
N ALA A 419 -23.13 7.98 -15.44
CA ALA A 419 -23.82 7.32 -16.55
C ALA A 419 -22.97 7.30 -17.83
N VAL A 420 -22.05 8.24 -17.99
CA VAL A 420 -21.14 8.33 -19.14
C VAL A 420 -20.11 7.20 -19.15
N TYR A 421 -19.78 6.62 -17.98
CA TYR A 421 -18.65 5.70 -17.85
C TYR A 421 -19.03 4.22 -17.69
N GLU A 422 -20.33 3.87 -17.70
CA GLU A 422 -20.92 2.49 -17.74
C GLU A 422 -20.15 1.33 -17.07
N ASP A 423 -19.31 1.59 -16.07
CA ASP A 423 -18.50 0.56 -15.42
C ASP A 423 -19.16 0.12 -14.12
N SER A 424 -19.33 -1.20 -14.00
CA SER A 424 -19.90 -1.84 -12.80
C SER A 424 -19.09 -1.51 -11.53
N GLU A 425 -17.79 -1.20 -11.69
CA GLU A 425 -16.83 -0.98 -10.60
C GLU A 425 -16.36 0.49 -10.45
N ASN A 426 -16.95 1.46 -11.17
CA ASN A 426 -16.59 2.89 -11.07
C ASN A 426 -15.08 3.23 -11.34
N ILE A 427 -14.34 2.34 -12.00
CA ILE A 427 -12.89 2.49 -12.24
C ILE A 427 -12.57 3.73 -13.08
N LEU A 428 -13.33 3.98 -14.14
CA LEU A 428 -13.12 5.16 -14.99
C LEU A 428 -13.40 6.48 -14.25
N THR A 429 -14.44 6.52 -13.41
CA THR A 429 -14.72 7.69 -12.57
C THR A 429 -13.58 7.94 -11.57
N LEU A 430 -13.03 6.89 -10.97
CA LEU A 430 -11.85 6.98 -10.10
C LEU A 430 -10.63 7.49 -10.86
N SER A 431 -10.37 7.00 -12.08
CA SER A 431 -9.23 7.44 -12.88
C SER A 431 -9.28 8.94 -13.21
N LYS A 432 -10.47 9.49 -13.42
CA LYS A 432 -10.68 10.93 -13.64
C LYS A 432 -10.40 11.72 -12.36
N ILE A 433 -10.96 11.28 -11.23
CA ILE A 433 -10.71 11.89 -9.91
C ILE A 433 -9.21 11.88 -9.59
N ILE A 434 -8.53 10.75 -9.83
CA ILE A 434 -7.09 10.61 -9.61
C ILE A 434 -6.30 11.56 -10.52
N LYS A 435 -6.69 11.70 -11.78
CA LYS A 435 -6.05 12.63 -12.71
C LYS A 435 -6.23 14.10 -12.29
N ASP A 436 -7.40 14.45 -11.76
CA ASP A 436 -7.72 15.81 -11.35
C ASP A 436 -7.04 16.19 -10.02
N ILE A 437 -6.83 15.23 -9.11
CA ILE A 437 -6.08 15.42 -7.85
C ILE A 437 -4.56 15.43 -8.08
N GLY A 438 -4.05 14.50 -8.88
CA GLY A 438 -2.63 14.30 -9.14
C GLY A 438 -1.98 13.18 -8.31
N GLU A 439 -0.66 13.23 -8.19
CA GLU A 439 0.11 12.20 -7.46
C GLU A 439 -0.14 12.25 -5.95
N PRO A 440 -0.06 11.10 -5.23
CA PRO A 440 -0.22 11.06 -3.79
C PRO A 440 0.79 11.96 -3.06
N ARG A 441 0.29 12.87 -2.22
CA ARG A 441 1.09 13.82 -1.41
C ARG A 441 1.48 13.26 -0.03
N ASN A 442 1.45 11.93 0.13
CA ASN A 442 1.78 11.24 1.39
C ASN A 442 3.04 10.39 1.21
N TYR A 443 3.57 9.84 2.31
CA TYR A 443 4.54 8.74 2.23
C TYR A 443 3.99 7.66 1.31
N GLY A 444 4.72 7.35 0.24
CA GLY A 444 4.32 6.34 -0.73
C GLY A 444 4.16 4.95 -0.09
N LEU A 445 4.00 3.93 -0.93
CA LEU A 445 3.98 2.55 -0.45
C LEU A 445 5.21 2.29 0.44
N THR A 446 4.98 1.72 1.63
CA THR A 446 6.08 1.32 2.50
C THR A 446 6.90 0.25 1.79
N ASP A 447 8.16 0.06 2.16
CA ASP A 447 9.00 -0.93 1.48
C ASP A 447 8.44 -2.35 1.67
N GLU A 448 7.74 -2.59 2.78
CA GLU A 448 7.02 -3.85 3.02
C GLU A 448 5.81 -4.04 2.11
N GLU A 449 5.03 -2.98 1.88
CA GLU A 449 3.90 -3.00 0.94
C GLU A 449 4.37 -3.17 -0.50
N LYS A 450 5.47 -2.51 -0.89
CA LYS A 450 6.08 -2.70 -2.22
C LYS A 450 6.53 -4.13 -2.41
N GLU A 451 7.28 -4.68 -1.45
CA GLU A 451 7.72 -6.08 -1.50
C GLU A 451 6.53 -7.05 -1.52
N ALA A 452 5.46 -6.77 -0.78
CA ALA A 452 4.25 -7.58 -0.79
C ALA A 452 3.53 -7.53 -2.13
N LEU A 453 3.42 -6.33 -2.72
CA LEU A 453 2.81 -6.12 -4.03
C LEU A 453 3.64 -6.75 -5.15
N GLU A 454 4.97 -6.65 -5.05
CA GLU A 454 5.91 -7.36 -5.94
C GLU A 454 5.78 -8.88 -5.81
N ARG A 455 5.64 -9.40 -4.58
CA ARG A 455 5.37 -10.82 -4.32
C ARG A 455 4.04 -11.26 -4.95
N GLN A 456 2.96 -10.52 -4.73
CA GLN A 456 1.65 -10.81 -5.33
C GLN A 456 1.71 -10.77 -6.85
N ALA A 457 2.33 -9.74 -7.44
CA ALA A 457 2.49 -9.63 -8.88
C ALA A 457 3.36 -10.76 -9.46
N ALA A 458 4.38 -11.22 -8.73
CA ALA A 458 5.18 -12.37 -9.11
C ALA A 458 4.37 -13.68 -9.05
N GLU A 459 3.58 -13.88 -8.00
CA GLU A 459 2.67 -15.01 -7.87
C GLU A 459 1.63 -15.05 -9.00
N GLU A 460 0.97 -13.93 -9.30
CA GLU A 460 0.03 -13.84 -10.43
C GLU A 460 0.68 -14.13 -11.78
N ARG A 461 1.91 -13.65 -12.00
CA ARG A 461 2.67 -13.96 -13.23
C ARG A 461 2.97 -15.46 -13.33
N LEU A 462 3.35 -16.10 -12.23
CA LEU A 462 3.60 -17.54 -12.19
C LEU A 462 2.34 -18.35 -12.45
N VAL A 463 1.19 -17.93 -11.91
CA VAL A 463 -0.11 -18.58 -12.17
C VAL A 463 -0.48 -18.48 -13.64
N LYS A 464 -0.41 -17.28 -14.24
CA LYS A 464 -0.68 -17.08 -15.68
C LYS A 464 0.25 -17.91 -16.57
N GLU A 465 1.54 -17.94 -16.26
CA GLU A 465 2.51 -18.73 -17.02
C GLU A 465 2.23 -20.25 -16.90
N ALA A 466 1.77 -20.72 -15.73
CA ALA A 466 1.37 -22.11 -15.53
C ALA A 466 0.10 -22.47 -16.32
N GLU A 467 -0.89 -21.58 -16.36
CA GLU A 467 -2.11 -21.73 -17.16
C GLU A 467 -1.79 -21.80 -18.66
N GLU A 468 -0.98 -20.87 -19.18
CA GLU A 468 -0.55 -20.86 -20.58
C GLU A 468 0.22 -22.14 -20.96
N LYS A 469 1.13 -22.60 -20.09
CA LYS A 469 1.85 -23.86 -20.29
C LYS A 469 0.93 -25.07 -20.27
N ALA A 470 -0.07 -25.09 -19.39
CA ALA A 470 -1.06 -26.17 -19.32
C ALA A 470 -1.93 -26.22 -20.57
N GLU A 471 -2.39 -25.06 -21.06
CA GLU A 471 -3.14 -24.97 -22.32
C GLU A 471 -2.30 -25.42 -23.52
N GLN A 472 -1.04 -24.99 -23.58
CA GLN A 472 -0.13 -25.37 -24.65
C GLN A 472 0.14 -26.88 -24.64
N LYS A 473 0.38 -27.47 -23.47
CA LYS A 473 0.55 -28.91 -23.32
C LYS A 473 -0.71 -29.69 -23.72
N CYS A 474 -1.90 -29.20 -23.34
CA CYS A 474 -3.17 -29.80 -23.75
C CYS A 474 -3.36 -29.77 -25.28
N LYS A 475 -3.01 -28.66 -25.94
CA LYS A 475 -3.02 -28.55 -27.41
C LYS A 475 -2.01 -29.51 -28.05
N GLU A 476 -0.78 -29.56 -27.55
CA GLU A 476 0.27 -30.46 -28.05
C GLU A 476 -0.09 -31.94 -27.91
N ASP A 477 -0.69 -32.32 -26.77
CA ASP A 477 -1.13 -33.68 -26.51
C ASP A 477 -2.28 -34.07 -27.46
N LYS A 478 -3.25 -33.17 -27.68
CA LYS A 478 -4.33 -33.37 -28.67
C LYS A 478 -3.80 -33.50 -30.10
N GLU A 479 -2.87 -32.66 -30.52
CA GLU A 479 -2.23 -32.77 -31.84
C GLU A 479 -1.40 -34.05 -31.98
N ARG A 480 -0.79 -34.53 -30.90
CA ARG A 480 -0.06 -35.81 -30.87
C ARG A 480 -1.03 -36.98 -31.04
N GLU A 481 -2.16 -36.98 -30.34
CA GLU A 481 -3.21 -37.99 -30.48
C GLU A 481 -3.77 -38.02 -31.91
N GLU A 482 -4.08 -36.86 -32.51
CA GLU A 482 -4.54 -36.79 -33.90
C GLU A 482 -3.49 -37.29 -34.90
N ARG A 483 -2.20 -36.99 -34.67
CA ARG A 483 -1.12 -37.50 -35.52
C ARG A 483 -0.97 -39.01 -35.41
N MET A 484 -1.08 -39.56 -34.20
CA MET A 484 -1.03 -41.01 -34.00
C MET A 484 -2.21 -41.71 -34.69
N ALA A 485 -3.43 -41.18 -34.55
CA ALA A 485 -4.61 -41.73 -35.24
C ALA A 485 -4.45 -41.71 -36.77
N ARG A 486 -3.99 -40.59 -37.36
CA ARG A 486 -3.71 -40.50 -38.81
C ARG A 486 -2.62 -41.48 -39.25
N TRP A 487 -1.59 -41.67 -38.43
CA TRP A 487 -0.51 -42.61 -38.73
C TRP A 487 -0.99 -44.06 -38.68
N GLU A 488 -1.82 -44.42 -37.71
CA GLU A 488 -2.43 -45.76 -37.62
C GLU A 488 -3.32 -46.07 -38.83
N GLU A 489 -4.17 -45.12 -39.23
CA GLU A 489 -4.99 -45.25 -40.44
C GLU A 489 -4.14 -45.40 -41.70
N TRP A 490 -3.11 -44.57 -41.86
CA TRP A 490 -2.18 -44.66 -42.99
C TRP A 490 -1.46 -46.01 -43.02
N ASN A 491 -0.97 -46.49 -41.87
CA ASN A 491 -0.24 -47.75 -41.79
C ASN A 491 -1.14 -48.93 -42.19
N LYS A 492 -2.41 -48.91 -41.76
CA LYS A 492 -3.41 -49.91 -42.16
C LYS A 492 -3.67 -49.89 -43.67
N GLN A 493 -3.78 -48.69 -44.27
CA GLN A 493 -3.92 -48.56 -45.72
C GLN A 493 -2.69 -49.06 -46.48
N GLN A 494 -1.48 -48.78 -45.97
CA GLN A 494 -0.24 -49.27 -46.57
C GLN A 494 -0.13 -50.79 -46.52
N GLU A 495 -0.49 -51.42 -45.40
CA GLU A 495 -0.54 -52.88 -45.27
C GLU A 495 -1.52 -53.50 -46.28
N GLU A 496 -2.70 -52.88 -46.45
CA GLU A 496 -3.70 -53.34 -47.41
C GLU A 496 -3.20 -53.20 -48.86
N VAL A 497 -2.58 -52.07 -49.22
CA VAL A 497 -1.98 -51.86 -50.55
C VAL A 497 -0.88 -52.88 -50.81
N LYS A 498 0.01 -53.11 -49.83
CA LYS A 498 1.10 -54.08 -49.97
C LYS A 498 0.56 -55.50 -50.22
N LYS A 499 -0.52 -55.87 -49.52
CA LYS A 499 -1.20 -57.15 -49.73
C LYS A 499 -1.80 -57.25 -51.13
N GLN A 500 -2.46 -56.20 -51.62
CA GLN A 500 -2.99 -56.16 -52.97
C GLN A 500 -1.89 -56.25 -54.05
N GLU A 501 -0.75 -55.59 -53.82
CA GLU A 501 0.43 -55.71 -54.71
C GLU A 501 0.98 -57.13 -54.73
N GLU A 502 1.10 -57.79 -53.57
CA GLU A 502 1.55 -59.19 -53.48
C GLU A 502 0.60 -60.13 -54.22
N GLU A 503 -0.72 -60.00 -54.03
CA GLU A 503 -1.74 -60.78 -54.73
C GLU A 503 -1.69 -60.57 -56.26
N LEU A 504 -1.49 -59.32 -56.69
CA LEU A 504 -1.37 -58.97 -58.11
C LEU A 504 -0.09 -59.51 -58.74
N LEU A 505 1.04 -59.41 -58.04
CA LEU A 505 2.32 -60.00 -58.47
C LEU A 505 2.21 -61.53 -58.55
N GLU A 506 1.57 -62.17 -57.57
CA GLU A 506 1.32 -63.60 -57.59
C GLU A 506 0.48 -63.97 -58.82
N ALA A 507 -0.63 -63.28 -59.06
CA ALA A 507 -1.49 -63.50 -60.23
C ALA A 507 -0.76 -63.28 -61.57
N GLN A 508 0.08 -62.26 -61.69
CA GLN A 508 0.91 -62.03 -62.87
C GLN A 508 1.98 -63.11 -63.06
N SER A 509 2.47 -63.70 -61.97
CA SER A 509 3.44 -64.79 -62.01
C SER A 509 2.81 -66.14 -62.41
N VAL A 510 1.50 -66.33 -62.25
CA VAL A 510 0.80 -67.60 -62.54
C VAL A 510 1.00 -68.09 -63.98
N PRO A 511 0.80 -67.28 -65.04
CA PRO A 511 1.03 -67.73 -66.42
C PRO A 511 2.48 -68.16 -66.69
N LEU A 512 3.46 -67.40 -66.18
CA LEU A 512 4.87 -67.73 -66.33
C LEU A 512 5.22 -69.01 -65.56
N ARG A 513 4.74 -69.15 -64.31
CA ARG A 513 4.93 -70.35 -63.49
C ARG A 513 4.29 -71.58 -64.16
N ASN A 514 3.08 -71.45 -64.72
CA ASN A 514 2.42 -72.51 -65.45
C ASN A 514 3.18 -72.91 -66.72
N TYR A 515 3.72 -71.95 -67.47
CA TYR A 515 4.56 -72.21 -68.64
C TYR A 515 5.84 -72.95 -68.24
N LEU A 516 6.56 -72.46 -67.22
CA LEU A 516 7.77 -73.09 -66.71
C LEU A 516 7.49 -74.52 -66.22
N MET A 517 6.41 -74.71 -65.46
CA MET A 517 5.99 -76.03 -64.95
C MET A 517 5.61 -77.02 -66.07
N LYS A 518 5.01 -76.55 -67.17
CA LYS A 518 4.56 -77.41 -68.27
C LYS A 518 5.68 -77.74 -69.26
N ASN A 519 6.52 -76.77 -69.61
CA ASN A 519 7.45 -76.88 -70.73
C ASN A 519 8.91 -77.08 -70.31
N VAL A 520 9.34 -76.47 -69.20
CA VAL A 520 10.76 -76.49 -68.79
C VAL A 520 10.99 -77.49 -67.67
N MET A 521 10.07 -77.55 -66.69
CA MET A 521 10.23 -78.36 -65.49
C MET A 521 10.34 -79.87 -65.77
N PRO A 522 9.59 -80.50 -66.70
CA PRO A 522 9.74 -81.92 -66.98
C PRO A 522 11.14 -82.28 -67.50
N THR A 523 11.68 -81.48 -68.43
CA THR A 523 13.02 -81.68 -69.01
C THR A 523 14.13 -81.37 -68.00
N LEU A 524 13.97 -80.31 -67.20
CA LEU A 524 14.88 -79.95 -66.12
C LEU A 524 14.91 -81.04 -65.04
N MET A 525 13.75 -81.56 -64.65
CA MET A 525 13.65 -82.60 -63.62
C MET A 525 14.25 -83.93 -64.11
N GLN A 526 14.05 -84.28 -65.39
CA GLN A 526 14.76 -85.40 -66.02
C GLN A 526 16.26 -85.17 -66.07
N GLY A 527 16.72 -83.98 -66.44
CA GLY A 527 18.14 -83.63 -66.47
C GLY A 527 18.80 -83.65 -65.09
N ILE A 528 18.10 -83.18 -64.06
CA ILE A 528 18.56 -83.26 -62.67
C ILE A 528 18.64 -84.71 -62.23
N ASN A 529 17.64 -85.54 -62.55
CA ASN A 529 17.71 -86.98 -62.26
C ASN A 529 18.88 -87.67 -62.97
N GLU A 530 19.14 -87.33 -64.22
CA GLU A 530 20.24 -87.90 -65.00
C GLU A 530 21.61 -87.42 -64.49
N CYS A 531 21.70 -86.15 -64.07
CA CYS A 531 22.88 -85.58 -63.41
C CYS A 531 23.15 -86.27 -62.06
N CYS A 532 22.11 -86.53 -61.27
CA CYS A 532 22.21 -87.30 -60.03
C CYS A 532 22.66 -88.75 -60.26
N ARG A 533 22.32 -89.34 -61.42
CA ARG A 533 22.71 -90.71 -61.80
C ARG A 533 24.17 -90.82 -62.25
N ILE A 534 24.63 -89.88 -63.06
CA ILE A 534 25.97 -89.89 -63.67
C ILE A 534 27.03 -89.28 -62.74
N ARG A 535 26.62 -88.37 -61.84
CA ARG A 535 27.50 -87.61 -60.93
C ARG A 535 28.75 -87.07 -61.65
N PRO A 536 28.55 -86.18 -62.64
CA PRO A 536 29.66 -85.52 -63.33
C PRO A 536 30.43 -84.59 -62.37
N ASP A 537 31.71 -84.34 -62.66
CA ASP A 537 32.55 -83.44 -61.86
C ASP A 537 32.03 -81.98 -61.83
N ASP A 538 31.29 -81.55 -62.87
CA ASP A 538 30.57 -80.28 -62.91
C ASP A 538 29.06 -80.49 -63.23
N PRO A 539 28.20 -80.51 -62.21
CA PRO A 539 26.77 -80.76 -62.37
C PRO A 539 26.02 -79.62 -63.07
N VAL A 540 26.53 -78.38 -63.00
CA VAL A 540 25.88 -77.21 -63.61
C VAL A 540 26.11 -77.23 -65.12
N ASN A 541 27.35 -77.46 -65.57
CA ASN A 541 27.66 -77.59 -66.99
C ASN A 541 26.99 -78.81 -67.62
N PHE A 542 26.94 -79.94 -66.91
CA PHE A 542 26.25 -81.13 -67.39
C PHE A 542 24.74 -80.91 -67.58
N LEU A 543 24.10 -80.27 -66.60
CA LEU A 543 22.66 -79.97 -66.69
C LEU A 543 22.37 -78.98 -67.82
N ALA A 544 23.22 -77.97 -68.01
CA ALA A 544 23.12 -77.04 -69.12
C ALA A 544 23.22 -77.76 -70.47
N GLU A 545 24.24 -78.62 -70.68
CA GLU A 545 24.34 -79.43 -71.89
C GLU A 545 23.13 -80.35 -72.12
N TYR A 546 22.62 -80.97 -71.05
CA TYR A 546 21.47 -81.85 -71.12
C TYR A 546 20.21 -81.11 -71.57
N LEU A 547 19.98 -79.90 -71.04
CA LEU A 547 18.89 -79.03 -71.46
C LEU A 547 19.05 -78.54 -72.90
N PHE A 548 20.27 -78.19 -73.31
CA PHE A 548 20.54 -77.77 -74.70
C PHE A 548 20.28 -78.90 -75.70
N LYS A 549 20.62 -80.15 -75.37
CA LYS A 549 20.39 -81.32 -76.24
C LYS A 549 18.92 -81.70 -76.37
N ASN A 550 18.11 -81.46 -75.34
CA ASN A 550 16.70 -81.86 -75.29
C ASN A 550 15.71 -80.70 -75.48
N SER A 551 16.20 -79.56 -75.98
CA SER A 551 15.39 -78.39 -76.33
C SER A 551 14.60 -78.66 -77.64
N PRO A 552 13.26 -78.52 -77.64
CA PRO A 552 12.43 -78.83 -78.81
C PRO A 552 12.59 -77.85 -80.01
N ASP A 553 13.28 -76.72 -79.85
CA ASP A 553 13.38 -75.65 -80.85
C ASP A 553 14.76 -75.50 -81.52
N ILE A 554 15.70 -76.44 -81.30
CA ILE A 554 17.06 -76.35 -81.85
C ILE A 554 17.36 -77.55 -82.75
N ASP A 555 17.11 -77.39 -84.05
CA ASP A 555 17.35 -78.37 -85.10
C ASP A 555 18.87 -78.48 -85.40
N TRP A 556 19.56 -79.38 -84.70
CA TRP A 556 21.02 -79.56 -84.74
C TRP A 556 21.58 -80.19 -86.03
N ASN A 557 20.75 -80.50 -87.03
CA ASN A 557 21.17 -80.95 -88.37
C ASN A 557 21.44 -79.80 -89.37
N LYS A 558 21.47 -78.55 -88.90
CA LYS A 558 22.06 -77.41 -89.62
C LYS A 558 23.19 -76.78 -88.82
N ARG A 559 24.32 -77.49 -88.71
CA ARG A 559 25.67 -76.90 -88.85
C ARG A 559 26.73 -77.97 -88.99
#